data_AF-A0A7C8NPL2-F1
#
_entry.id   AF-A0A7C8NPL2-F1
#
_cell.length_a   1.000
_cell.length_b   1.000
_cell.length_c   1.000
_cell.angle_alpha   90.00
_cell.angle_beta   90.00
_cell.angle_gamma   90.00
#
_symmetry.space_group_name_H-M   'P 1'
#
loop_
_entity.id
_entity.type
_entity.pdbx_description
1 polymer ?
#
loop_
_entity_poly.entity_id
_entity_poly.type
_entity_poly.pdbx_seq_one_letter_code
_entity_poly.pdbx_strand_id
1 'polypeptide(L)'
;MDPQSHRPNKKRALSPSSAQAAQLASLMKNPDRFVPTAKSREKKLAPPPEIVANVQGSSAGAGSGEFHVYKASRRREYERLKMMDDELKREQDKEEFDTKTEEWKKKDDAKTAKNRAKRQKKKLAQEKKKESERTGTPQFESADNEADDAGADGAAGPTDNEVGPQIKLVKNIQASNGTSAAVAPSSGNRCFWR
;
A
#
# COMPACT_ATOMS: atom_id res chain seq x y z
N MET A 1 0.25 46.20 -11.44
CA MET A 1 0.79 47.47 -10.92
C MET A 1 -0.16 47.96 -9.85
N ASP A 2 0.35 48.62 -8.81
CA ASP A 2 -0.51 49.18 -7.76
C ASP A 2 -1.04 50.54 -8.22
N PRO A 3 -2.37 50.77 -8.25
CA PRO A 3 -2.93 51.97 -8.88
C PRO A 3 -2.45 53.27 -8.22
N GLN A 4 -2.40 53.35 -6.88
CA GLN A 4 -1.90 54.53 -6.17
C GLN A 4 -0.39 54.79 -6.25
N SER A 5 0.46 53.81 -6.64
CA SER A 5 1.93 53.98 -6.54
C SER A 5 2.72 53.74 -7.83
N HIS A 6 2.12 53.13 -8.86
CA HIS A 6 2.75 52.78 -10.14
C HIS A 6 4.04 51.95 -10.06
N ARG A 7 4.43 51.49 -8.86
CA ARG A 7 5.61 50.63 -8.66
C ARG A 7 5.33 49.21 -9.16
N PRO A 8 6.36 48.50 -9.68
CA PRO A 8 6.26 47.07 -9.93
C PRO A 8 5.95 46.36 -8.61
N ASN A 9 4.75 45.78 -8.51
CA ASN A 9 4.31 45.12 -7.29
C ASN A 9 5.24 43.93 -7.01
N LYS A 10 6.07 44.07 -5.97
CA LYS A 10 7.08 43.08 -5.60
C LYS A 10 6.36 41.80 -5.17
N LYS A 11 6.53 40.71 -5.93
CA LYS A 11 6.03 39.37 -5.59
C LYS A 11 6.63 38.92 -4.26
N ARG A 12 5.96 39.24 -3.15
CA ARG A 12 6.27 38.72 -1.82
C ARG A 12 6.03 37.21 -1.84
N ALA A 13 6.91 36.42 -1.22
CA ALA A 13 6.59 35.03 -0.93
C ALA A 13 5.39 35.01 0.03
N LEU A 14 4.24 34.55 -0.44
CA LEU A 14 3.05 34.43 0.38
C LEU A 14 3.27 33.33 1.42
N SER A 15 2.96 33.62 2.69
CA SER A 15 2.85 32.56 3.71
C SER A 15 1.76 31.57 3.31
N PRO A 16 1.83 30.29 3.69
CA PRO A 16 0.83 29.29 3.30
C PRO A 16 -0.60 29.70 3.69
N SER A 17 -0.78 30.31 4.86
CA SER A 17 -2.06 30.90 5.29
C SER A 17 -2.53 32.03 4.35
N SER A 18 -1.65 32.95 3.94
CA SER A 18 -2.04 34.03 3.01
C SER A 18 -2.35 33.53 1.59
N ALA A 19 -1.72 32.44 1.14
CA ALA A 19 -2.06 31.78 -0.12
C ALA A 19 -3.45 31.09 -0.05
N GLN A 20 -3.74 30.40 1.05
CA GLN A 20 -5.08 29.83 1.31
C GLN A 20 -6.14 30.93 1.43
N ALA A 21 -5.86 32.03 2.15
CA ALA A 21 -6.77 33.17 2.27
C ALA A 21 -7.07 33.82 0.91
N ALA A 22 -6.09 33.92 0.00
CA ALA A 22 -6.30 34.41 -1.36
C ALA A 22 -7.17 33.46 -2.21
N GLN A 23 -7.05 32.14 -2.01
CA GLN A 23 -7.92 31.14 -2.65
C GLN A 23 -9.36 31.23 -2.12
N LEU A 24 -9.53 31.29 -0.80
CA LEU A 24 -10.84 31.46 -0.14
C LEU A 24 -11.52 32.77 -0.58
N ALA A 25 -10.79 33.89 -0.59
CA ALA A 25 -11.27 35.18 -1.09
C ALA A 25 -11.56 35.20 -2.61
N SER A 26 -11.14 34.19 -3.36
CA SER A 26 -11.53 33.99 -4.76
C SER A 26 -12.83 33.18 -4.88
N LEU A 27 -12.97 32.13 -4.06
CA LEU A 27 -14.18 31.29 -3.99
C LEU A 27 -15.38 32.08 -3.43
N MET A 28 -15.20 32.78 -2.30
CA MET A 28 -16.26 33.52 -1.60
C MET A 28 -16.82 34.72 -2.39
N LYS A 29 -16.25 35.09 -3.54
CA LYS A 29 -16.83 36.09 -4.46
C LYS A 29 -18.11 35.60 -5.13
N ASN A 30 -18.30 34.29 -5.24
CA ASN A 30 -19.48 33.67 -5.87
C ASN A 30 -19.84 32.40 -5.06
N PRO A 31 -20.48 32.53 -3.88
CA PRO A 31 -20.71 31.39 -2.97
C PRO A 31 -21.57 30.29 -3.59
N ASP A 32 -22.51 30.64 -4.47
CA ASP A 32 -23.41 29.69 -5.14
C ASP A 32 -22.75 28.89 -6.28
N ARG A 33 -21.48 29.20 -6.61
CA ARG A 33 -20.76 28.50 -7.67
C ARG A 33 -20.33 27.11 -7.22
N PHE A 34 -20.80 26.08 -7.92
CA PHE A 34 -20.32 24.70 -7.73
C PHE A 34 -18.79 24.61 -7.83
N VAL A 35 -18.16 24.09 -6.76
CA VAL A 35 -16.73 23.84 -6.68
C VAL A 35 -16.47 22.36 -6.99
N PRO A 36 -15.83 22.02 -8.13
CA PRO A 36 -15.56 20.64 -8.48
C PRO A 36 -14.48 20.05 -7.56
N THR A 37 -14.88 19.14 -6.65
CA THR A 37 -13.94 18.36 -5.86
C THR A 37 -13.25 17.31 -6.75
N ALA A 38 -11.92 17.34 -6.80
CA ALA A 38 -11.14 16.46 -7.66
C ALA A 38 -11.14 15.01 -7.14
N LYS A 39 -12.07 14.20 -7.62
CA LYS A 39 -12.08 12.75 -7.38
C LYS A 39 -10.89 12.11 -8.08
N SER A 40 -10.10 11.32 -7.36
CA SER A 40 -8.95 10.59 -7.91
C SER A 40 -9.40 9.51 -8.89
N ARG A 41 -9.35 9.80 -10.20
CA ARG A 41 -9.68 8.82 -11.23
C ARG A 41 -8.52 7.84 -11.42
N GLU A 42 -8.79 6.57 -11.12
CA GLU A 42 -7.93 5.44 -11.44
C GLU A 42 -7.67 5.38 -12.96
N LYS A 43 -6.44 5.03 -13.34
CA LYS A 43 -6.03 4.90 -14.74
C LYS A 43 -6.58 3.60 -15.32
N LYS A 44 -7.79 3.63 -15.88
CA LYS A 44 -8.40 2.47 -16.55
C LYS A 44 -8.26 2.59 -18.05
N LEU A 45 -7.81 1.52 -18.70
CA LEU A 45 -7.74 1.43 -20.15
C LEU A 45 -9.13 1.19 -20.73
N ALA A 46 -9.33 1.59 -21.99
CA ALA A 46 -10.54 1.21 -22.72
C ALA A 46 -10.52 -0.32 -22.95
N PRO A 47 -11.67 -1.02 -22.81
CA PRO A 47 -11.75 -2.43 -23.17
C PRO A 47 -11.44 -2.60 -24.67
N PRO A 48 -10.88 -3.76 -25.08
CA PRO A 48 -10.71 -4.07 -26.49
C PRO A 48 -12.08 -4.09 -27.19
N PRO A 49 -12.21 -3.55 -28.42
CA PRO A 49 -13.45 -3.65 -29.18
C PRO A 49 -13.71 -5.11 -29.56
N GLU A 50 -14.93 -5.59 -29.31
CA GLU A 50 -15.35 -6.98 -29.52
C GLU A 50 -15.32 -7.39 -31.00
N ILE A 51 -15.76 -6.50 -31.89
CA ILE A 51 -15.84 -6.75 -33.34
C ILE A 51 -14.91 -5.76 -34.06
N VAL A 52 -13.97 -6.30 -34.85
CA VAL A 52 -13.14 -5.53 -35.78
C VAL A 52 -13.70 -5.77 -37.19
N ALA A 53 -14.43 -4.80 -37.73
CA ALA A 53 -15.10 -4.95 -39.03
C ALA A 53 -14.13 -5.00 -40.24
N ASN A 54 -12.88 -4.56 -40.05
CA ASN A 54 -11.91 -4.30 -41.13
C ASN A 54 -10.88 -5.44 -41.29
N VAL A 55 -11.23 -6.69 -40.97
CA VAL A 55 -10.31 -7.83 -41.10
C VAL A 55 -10.23 -8.26 -42.56
N GLN A 56 -9.12 -7.89 -43.22
CA GLN A 56 -8.74 -8.40 -44.54
C GLN A 56 -8.44 -9.91 -44.45
N GLY A 57 -8.81 -10.68 -45.48
CA GLY A 57 -8.69 -12.15 -45.45
C GLY A 57 -7.25 -12.65 -45.28
N SER A 58 -7.09 -13.79 -44.59
CA SER A 58 -5.82 -14.30 -44.04
C SER A 58 -4.70 -14.59 -45.05
N SER A 59 -4.99 -14.63 -46.35
CA SER A 59 -4.02 -14.82 -47.44
C SER A 59 -3.64 -13.53 -48.17
N ALA A 60 -4.27 -12.40 -47.85
CA ALA A 60 -3.99 -11.11 -48.48
C ALA A 60 -2.74 -10.45 -47.87
N GLY A 61 -1.93 -9.82 -48.72
CA GLY A 61 -0.66 -9.20 -48.30
C GLY A 61 -0.82 -8.03 -47.32
N ALA A 62 0.23 -7.76 -46.56
CA ALA A 62 0.26 -6.68 -45.58
C ALA A 62 0.12 -5.30 -46.25
N GLY A 63 -0.97 -4.60 -45.95
CA GLY A 63 -1.22 -3.23 -46.41
C GLY A 63 -0.34 -2.20 -45.69
N SER A 64 -0.16 -1.03 -46.31
CA SER A 64 0.66 0.08 -45.76
C SER A 64 0.20 0.58 -44.39
N GLY A 65 -1.08 0.42 -44.05
CA GLY A 65 -1.63 0.75 -42.72
C GLY A 65 -1.30 -0.26 -41.61
N GLU A 66 -0.92 -1.50 -41.94
CA GLU A 66 -0.82 -2.60 -40.96
C GLU A 66 0.25 -2.32 -39.88
N PHE A 67 1.36 -1.70 -40.25
CA PHE A 67 2.38 -1.26 -39.31
C PHE A 67 1.81 -0.33 -38.21
N HIS A 68 0.86 0.54 -38.56
CA HIS A 68 0.21 1.45 -37.61
C HIS A 68 -0.82 0.74 -36.74
N VAL A 69 -1.55 -0.25 -37.28
CA VAL A 69 -2.45 -1.14 -36.51
C VAL A 69 -1.65 -1.89 -35.44
N TYR A 70 -0.55 -2.54 -35.84
CA TYR A 70 0.38 -3.24 -34.96
C TYR A 70 1.01 -2.32 -33.90
N LYS A 71 1.47 -1.12 -34.29
CA LYS A 71 2.04 -0.13 -33.35
C LYS A 71 1.00 0.31 -32.31
N ALA A 72 -0.26 0.44 -32.70
CA ALA A 72 -1.36 0.82 -31.81
C ALA A 72 -1.86 -0.34 -30.93
N SER A 73 -1.85 -1.59 -31.40
CA SER A 73 -2.18 -2.76 -30.55
C SER A 73 -1.07 -3.05 -29.54
N ARG A 74 0.19 -3.09 -29.97
CA ARG A 74 1.36 -3.29 -29.09
C ARG A 74 1.46 -2.23 -27.99
N ARG A 75 1.19 -0.95 -28.28
CA ARG A 75 1.15 0.10 -27.26
C ARG A 75 0.06 -0.16 -26.20
N ARG A 76 -1.17 -0.44 -26.63
CA ARG A 76 -2.29 -0.75 -25.72
C ARG A 76 -1.99 -1.98 -24.85
N GLU A 77 -1.36 -3.00 -25.41
CA GLU A 77 -1.02 -4.22 -24.65
C GLU A 77 0.11 -4.00 -23.64
N TYR A 78 1.15 -3.22 -23.97
CA TYR A 78 2.17 -2.83 -23.00
C TYR A 78 1.61 -1.92 -21.89
N GLU A 79 0.64 -1.06 -22.21
CA GLU A 79 -0.09 -0.29 -21.21
C GLU A 79 -0.95 -1.20 -20.32
N ARG A 80 -1.56 -2.26 -20.88
CA ARG A 80 -2.37 -3.25 -20.13
C ARG A 80 -1.53 -4.10 -19.18
N LEU A 81 -0.45 -4.68 -19.67
CA LEU A 81 0.49 -5.46 -18.86
C LEU A 81 1.08 -4.59 -17.74
N LYS A 82 1.52 -3.37 -18.07
CA LYS A 82 2.03 -2.44 -17.05
C LYS A 82 0.98 -2.09 -15.99
N MET A 83 -0.27 -1.83 -16.37
CA MET A 83 -1.32 -1.52 -15.39
C MET A 83 -1.53 -2.68 -14.41
N MET A 84 -1.58 -3.92 -14.91
CA MET A 84 -1.68 -5.13 -14.09
C MET A 84 -0.46 -5.33 -13.18
N ASP A 85 0.75 -5.18 -13.71
CA ASP A 85 2.01 -5.25 -12.95
C ASP A 85 2.12 -4.16 -11.88
N ASP A 86 1.58 -2.97 -12.16
CA ASP A 86 1.54 -1.82 -11.25
C ASP A 86 0.42 -1.97 -10.19
N GLU A 87 -0.65 -2.72 -10.48
CA GLU A 87 -1.75 -3.03 -9.56
C GLU A 87 -1.35 -4.11 -8.56
N LEU A 88 -0.79 -5.24 -9.04
CA LEU A 88 -0.30 -6.33 -8.19
C LEU A 88 0.74 -5.86 -7.16
N LYS A 89 1.68 -5.00 -7.57
CA LYS A 89 2.67 -4.40 -6.63
C LYS A 89 2.00 -3.56 -5.56
N ARG A 90 1.02 -2.72 -5.92
CA ARG A 90 0.25 -1.91 -4.96
C ARG A 90 -0.63 -2.75 -4.03
N GLU A 91 -0.93 -3.99 -4.37
CA GLU A 91 -1.66 -4.90 -3.49
C GLU A 91 -0.69 -5.56 -2.51
N GLN A 92 0.45 -6.08 -3.00
CA GLN A 92 1.55 -6.59 -2.18
C GLN A 92 2.09 -5.53 -1.19
N ASP A 93 2.36 -4.30 -1.66
CA ASP A 93 2.81 -3.17 -0.83
C ASP A 93 1.83 -2.85 0.31
N LYS A 94 0.51 -3.00 0.08
CA LYS A 94 -0.52 -2.77 1.10
C LYS A 94 -0.60 -3.93 2.08
N GLU A 95 -0.64 -5.17 1.60
CA GLU A 95 -0.68 -6.37 2.45
C GLU A 95 0.54 -6.41 3.38
N GLU A 96 1.73 -6.09 2.86
CA GLU A 96 2.94 -5.91 3.66
C GLU A 96 2.84 -4.74 4.64
N PHE A 97 2.26 -3.60 4.25
CA PHE A 97 2.10 -2.45 5.15
C PHE A 97 1.10 -2.71 6.28
N ASP A 98 -0.06 -3.28 5.95
CA ASP A 98 -1.14 -3.54 6.90
C ASP A 98 -0.76 -4.64 7.89
N THR A 99 -0.10 -5.72 7.43
CA THR A 99 0.43 -6.77 8.33
C THR A 99 1.49 -6.23 9.30
N LYS A 100 2.47 -5.46 8.83
CA LYS A 100 3.49 -4.81 9.68
C LYS A 100 2.85 -3.82 10.67
N THR A 101 1.86 -3.05 10.20
CA THR A 101 1.10 -2.10 11.03
C THR A 101 0.26 -2.82 12.09
N GLU A 102 -0.37 -3.94 11.77
CA GLU A 102 -1.06 -4.79 12.74
C GLU A 102 -0.11 -5.41 13.76
N GLU A 103 1.07 -5.87 13.35
CA GLU A 103 2.09 -6.38 14.26
C GLU A 103 2.53 -5.33 15.28
N TRP A 104 2.81 -4.10 14.85
CA TRP A 104 3.18 -3.01 15.75
C TRP A 104 2.04 -2.68 16.72
N LYS A 105 0.80 -2.54 16.24
CA LYS A 105 -0.40 -2.36 17.08
C LYS A 105 -0.51 -3.48 18.13
N LYS A 106 -0.42 -4.75 17.73
CA LYS A 106 -0.49 -5.92 18.63
C LYS A 106 0.63 -5.92 19.68
N LYS A 107 1.85 -5.51 19.31
CA LYS A 107 3.00 -5.40 20.22
C LYS A 107 2.80 -4.28 21.26
N ASP A 108 2.30 -3.12 20.85
CA ASP A 108 2.06 -1.98 21.74
C ASP A 108 0.79 -2.13 22.59
N ASP A 109 -0.26 -2.75 22.08
CA ASP A 109 -1.43 -3.16 22.86
C ASP A 109 -1.06 -4.21 23.91
N ALA A 110 -0.20 -5.18 23.59
CA ALA A 110 0.30 -6.16 24.58
C ALA A 110 1.11 -5.49 25.70
N LYS A 111 2.02 -4.56 25.37
CA LYS A 111 2.75 -3.73 26.36
C LYS A 111 1.77 -2.90 27.21
N THR A 112 0.81 -2.25 26.57
CA THR A 112 -0.19 -1.39 27.21
C THR A 112 -1.14 -2.18 28.12
N ALA A 113 -1.57 -3.36 27.70
CA ALA A 113 -2.43 -4.26 28.48
C ALA A 113 -1.70 -4.81 29.71
N LYS A 114 -0.44 -5.27 29.57
CA LYS A 114 0.41 -5.67 30.71
C LYS A 114 0.52 -4.53 31.73
N ASN A 115 0.80 -3.30 31.26
CA ASN A 115 0.92 -2.13 32.13
C ASN A 115 -0.42 -1.68 32.74
N ARG A 116 -1.53 -1.80 32.01
CA ARG A 116 -2.89 -1.53 32.50
C ARG A 116 -3.28 -2.52 33.60
N ALA A 117 -2.99 -3.81 33.42
CA ALA A 117 -3.20 -4.85 34.42
C ALA A 117 -2.33 -4.64 35.68
N LYS A 118 -1.03 -4.32 35.53
CA LYS A 118 -0.15 -3.95 36.66
C LYS A 118 -0.73 -2.74 37.44
N ARG A 119 -1.27 -1.73 36.75
CA ARG A 119 -1.92 -0.56 37.38
C ARG A 119 -3.27 -0.91 38.06
N GLN A 120 -4.10 -1.74 37.45
CA GLN A 120 -5.39 -2.17 38.01
C GLN A 120 -5.21 -3.03 39.27
N LYS A 121 -4.28 -4.00 39.26
CA LYS A 121 -3.91 -4.78 40.47
C LYS A 121 -3.48 -3.86 41.62
N LYS A 122 -2.63 -2.86 41.34
CA LYS A 122 -2.19 -1.88 42.36
C LYS A 122 -3.33 -0.99 42.88
N LYS A 123 -4.28 -0.58 42.03
CA LYS A 123 -5.50 0.15 42.47
C LYS A 123 -6.36 -0.70 43.41
N LEU A 124 -6.72 -1.91 42.99
CA LEU A 124 -7.56 -2.83 43.78
C LEU A 124 -6.91 -3.17 45.14
N ALA A 125 -5.58 -3.31 45.19
CA ALA A 125 -4.86 -3.50 46.45
C ALA A 125 -4.91 -2.25 47.37
N GLN A 126 -4.77 -1.05 46.81
CA GLN A 126 -4.91 0.21 47.56
C GLN A 126 -6.35 0.46 48.03
N GLU A 127 -7.35 0.08 47.23
CA GLU A 127 -8.76 0.17 47.56
C GLU A 127 -9.10 -0.79 48.70
N LYS A 128 -8.69 -2.07 48.61
CA LYS A 128 -8.82 -3.05 49.70
C LYS A 128 -8.12 -2.61 51.00
N LYS A 129 -6.91 -2.04 50.93
CA LYS A 129 -6.22 -1.53 52.13
C LYS A 129 -6.99 -0.39 52.79
N LYS A 130 -7.50 0.56 52.01
CA LYS A 130 -8.34 1.66 52.51
C LYS A 130 -9.68 1.18 53.05
N GLU A 131 -10.18 0.05 52.58
CA GLU A 131 -11.40 -0.58 53.09
C GLU A 131 -11.15 -1.26 54.44
N SER A 132 -10.09 -2.07 54.59
CA SER A 132 -9.73 -2.68 55.88
C SER A 132 -9.33 -1.64 56.95
N GLU A 133 -8.67 -0.54 56.54
CA GLU A 133 -8.40 0.63 57.40
C GLU A 133 -9.68 1.36 57.86
N ARG A 134 -10.84 1.12 57.22
CA ARG A 134 -12.14 1.70 57.60
C ARG A 134 -13.05 0.74 58.35
N THR A 135 -12.95 -0.57 58.10
CA THR A 135 -13.81 -1.59 58.73
C THR A 135 -13.22 -2.22 59.98
N GLY A 136 -11.91 -2.05 60.23
CA GLY A 136 -11.27 -2.41 61.51
C GLY A 136 -11.06 -3.91 61.75
N THR A 137 -11.35 -4.77 60.77
CA THR A 137 -11.15 -6.22 60.85
C THR A 137 -9.73 -6.62 60.43
N PRO A 138 -8.90 -7.21 61.32
CA PRO A 138 -7.59 -7.72 60.95
C PRO A 138 -7.70 -9.12 60.33
N GLN A 139 -7.12 -9.35 59.14
CA GLN A 139 -7.02 -10.71 58.61
C GLN A 139 -5.74 -10.96 57.78
N PHE A 140 -4.95 -11.87 58.32
CA PHE A 140 -4.13 -12.90 57.66
C PHE A 140 -3.51 -12.58 56.29
N GLU A 141 -2.20 -12.34 56.32
CA GLU A 141 -1.32 -12.28 55.16
C GLU A 141 -1.14 -13.64 54.45
N SER A 142 -1.47 -13.69 53.16
CA SER A 142 -1.01 -14.73 52.22
C SER A 142 -0.01 -14.11 51.25
N ALA A 143 1.28 -14.22 51.55
CA ALA A 143 2.36 -13.56 50.82
C ALA A 143 2.90 -14.44 49.67
N ASP A 144 2.31 -14.34 48.48
CA ASP A 144 2.87 -14.89 47.25
C ASP A 144 3.75 -13.85 46.54
N ASN A 145 5.03 -13.88 46.88
CA ASN A 145 6.13 -13.49 45.99
C ASN A 145 6.20 -14.50 44.82
N GLU A 146 6.80 -14.26 43.66
CA GLU A 146 7.68 -13.19 43.17
C GLU A 146 7.57 -13.17 41.61
N ALA A 147 7.90 -12.06 40.96
CA ALA A 147 8.14 -11.96 39.50
C ALA A 147 8.65 -10.55 39.11
N ASP A 148 9.72 -10.08 39.76
CA ASP A 148 10.49 -8.96 39.23
C ASP A 148 11.18 -9.35 37.92
N ASP A 149 10.89 -8.57 36.88
CA ASP A 149 11.67 -8.50 35.65
C ASP A 149 11.80 -7.01 35.32
N ALA A 150 13.04 -6.53 35.44
CA ALA A 150 13.41 -5.12 35.37
C ALA A 150 14.69 -4.97 34.52
N GLY A 151 14.59 -5.30 33.23
CA GLY A 151 15.69 -5.19 32.28
C GLY A 151 15.25 -4.72 30.90
N ALA A 152 15.76 -3.55 30.49
CA ALA A 152 15.68 -2.99 29.13
C ALA A 152 14.24 -2.66 28.60
N ASP A 153 14.04 -1.80 27.59
CA ASP A 153 15.01 -1.11 26.73
C ASP A 153 15.00 0.41 26.95
N GLY A 154 16.20 1.01 26.89
CA GLY A 154 16.37 2.45 26.64
C GLY A 154 16.23 2.78 25.15
N ALA A 155 16.22 4.07 24.81
CA ALA A 155 16.04 4.49 23.43
C ALA A 155 17.26 4.15 22.54
N ALA A 156 17.02 3.40 21.47
CA ALA A 156 17.88 3.33 20.29
C ALA A 156 17.00 3.34 19.03
N GLY A 157 17.12 4.40 18.22
CA GLY A 157 16.51 4.45 16.89
C GLY A 157 17.51 3.95 15.85
N PRO A 158 17.10 3.18 14.81
CA PRO A 158 18.02 2.72 13.78
C PRO A 158 18.45 3.89 12.88
N THR A 159 19.70 4.34 13.02
CA THR A 159 20.33 5.34 12.15
C THR A 159 21.28 4.69 11.16
N ASP A 160 20.78 3.74 10.37
CA ASP A 160 21.56 3.03 9.36
C ASP A 160 21.58 3.80 8.03
N ASN A 161 22.45 4.81 7.96
CA ASN A 161 23.05 5.20 6.68
C ASN A 161 24.45 4.60 6.63
N GLU A 162 24.69 3.63 5.75
CA GLU A 162 25.99 3.42 5.11
C GLU A 162 25.80 2.67 3.78
N VAL A 163 26.77 2.80 2.88
CA VAL A 163 26.61 2.54 1.44
C VAL A 163 26.66 1.05 1.09
N GLY A 164 25.63 0.57 0.37
CA GLY A 164 25.55 -0.83 -0.08
C GLY A 164 26.53 -1.18 -1.21
N PRO A 165 27.39 -2.23 -1.06
CA PRO A 165 28.27 -2.71 -2.11
C PRO A 165 27.58 -3.67 -3.09
N GLN A 166 28.11 -3.79 -4.32
CA GLN A 166 27.50 -4.56 -5.40
C GLN A 166 27.68 -6.08 -5.25
N ILE A 167 26.60 -6.85 -5.44
CA ILE A 167 26.65 -8.32 -5.48
C ILE A 167 27.09 -8.80 -6.88
N LYS A 168 28.25 -9.47 -6.95
CA LYS A 168 28.66 -10.28 -8.12
C LYS A 168 29.51 -11.49 -7.71
N LEU A 169 28.91 -12.69 -7.67
CA LEU A 169 29.62 -13.92 -8.03
C LEU A 169 28.64 -14.98 -8.55
N VAL A 170 29.07 -15.81 -9.51
CA VAL A 170 28.24 -16.80 -10.22
C VAL A 170 28.96 -18.14 -10.31
N LYS A 171 28.27 -19.25 -9.96
CA LYS A 171 28.41 -20.65 -10.41
C LYS A 171 27.31 -21.49 -9.70
N ASN A 172 26.52 -22.36 -10.35
CA ASN A 172 26.83 -23.67 -10.99
C ASN A 172 27.35 -24.71 -9.96
N ILE A 173 26.97 -26.00 -9.93
CA ILE A 173 26.22 -26.93 -10.83
C ILE A 173 25.66 -28.10 -9.93
N GLN A 174 24.79 -29.08 -10.23
CA GLN A 174 24.03 -29.67 -11.38
C GLN A 174 22.50 -29.47 -11.20
N ALA A 175 21.51 -29.86 -12.04
CA ALA A 175 21.36 -30.61 -13.32
C ALA A 175 21.24 -32.17 -13.32
N SER A 176 20.02 -32.73 -13.52
CA SER A 176 19.77 -34.16 -13.86
C SER A 176 18.63 -34.39 -14.88
N ASN A 177 19.04 -34.62 -16.13
CA ASN A 177 18.40 -35.31 -17.26
C ASN A 177 16.90 -35.72 -17.18
N GLY A 178 16.07 -35.15 -18.07
CA GLY A 178 14.75 -35.70 -18.42
C GLY A 178 14.83 -36.54 -19.71
N THR A 179 14.58 -37.84 -19.62
CA THR A 179 14.61 -38.78 -20.76
C THR A 179 13.32 -38.76 -21.58
N SER A 180 13.45 -38.91 -22.90
CA SER A 180 12.33 -39.05 -23.83
C SER A 180 11.65 -40.43 -23.73
N ALA A 181 10.33 -40.44 -23.53
CA ALA A 181 9.48 -41.63 -23.64
C ALA A 181 8.28 -41.34 -24.55
N ALA A 182 7.81 -42.35 -25.28
CA ALA A 182 6.82 -42.17 -26.35
C ALA A 182 5.37 -42.14 -25.84
N VAL A 183 4.53 -41.35 -26.52
CA VAL A 183 3.05 -41.43 -26.43
C VAL A 183 2.54 -42.06 -27.71
N ALA A 184 1.90 -43.23 -27.59
CA ALA A 184 1.24 -43.90 -28.72
C ALA A 184 -0.10 -43.21 -29.05
N PRO A 185 -0.52 -43.16 -30.32
CA PRO A 185 -1.80 -42.56 -30.70
C PRO A 185 -2.98 -43.40 -30.19
N SER A 186 -3.85 -42.79 -29.39
CA SER A 186 -5.13 -43.39 -29.01
C SER A 186 -6.02 -43.59 -30.24
N SER A 187 -6.62 -44.76 -30.36
CA SER A 187 -7.51 -45.10 -31.47
C SER A 187 -8.98 -44.81 -31.12
N GLY A 188 -9.72 -44.24 -32.08
CA GLY A 188 -11.18 -44.18 -32.04
C GLY A 188 -11.79 -42.82 -31.67
N ASN A 189 -12.07 -42.02 -32.71
CA ASN A 189 -13.46 -41.89 -33.13
C ASN A 189 -13.57 -41.45 -34.60
N ARG A 190 -14.20 -42.28 -35.42
CA ARG A 190 -14.52 -41.98 -36.82
C ARG A 190 -15.91 -41.36 -36.90
N CYS A 191 -15.99 -40.03 -36.82
CA CYS A 191 -17.23 -39.31 -37.11
C CYS A 191 -17.42 -39.23 -38.64
N PHE A 192 -18.16 -40.19 -39.16
CA PHE A 192 -18.56 -40.29 -40.57
C PHE A 192 -19.60 -39.21 -40.92
N TRP A 193 -19.27 -38.33 -41.86
CA TRP A 193 -20.23 -37.47 -42.57
C TRP A 193 -20.00 -37.59 -44.09
N ARG A 194 -21.04 -37.24 -44.85
CA ARG A 194 -21.31 -37.70 -46.22
C ARG A 194 -21.42 -36.55 -47.20
#